data_AF-A0A0V1LYI7-F1
#
_entry.id   AF-A0A0V1LYI7-F1
#
_cell.length_a   1.000
_cell.length_b   1.000
_cell.length_c   1.000
_cell.angle_alpha   90.00
_cell.angle_beta   90.00
_cell.angle_gamma   90.00
#
_symmetry.space_group_name_H-M   'P 1'
#
loop_
_entity.id
_entity.type
_entity.pdbx_description
1 polymer ?
#
loop_
_entity_poly.entity_id
_entity_poly.type
_entity_poly.pdbx_seq_one_letter_code
_entity_poly.pdbx_strand_id
1 'polypeptide(L)' 'MEKKNALKRRAAEELKTILQIYHEEASSASADLETAGQFPTYKSVKTVMYRRQVQKFPRLPPTRQ' A
#
# COMPACT_ATOMS: atom_id res chain seq x y z
N MET A 1 -9.55 -27.69 18.28
CA MET A 1 -8.28 -27.32 17.59
C MET A 1 -8.43 -27.28 16.06
N GLU A 2 -9.24 -28.16 15.45
CA GLU A 2 -9.41 -28.26 13.99
C GLU A 2 -9.95 -26.99 13.30
N LYS A 3 -10.93 -26.30 13.90
CA LYS A 3 -11.51 -25.06 13.33
C LYS A 3 -10.47 -23.94 13.11
N LYS A 4 -9.46 -23.85 13.98
CA LYS A 4 -8.37 -22.86 13.86
C LYS A 4 -7.42 -23.19 12.70
N ASN A 5 -7.19 -24.47 12.43
CA ASN A 5 -6.35 -24.90 11.30
C ASN A 5 -7.05 -24.73 9.96
N ALA A 6 -8.36 -24.96 9.90
CA ALA A 6 -9.16 -24.68 8.70
C ALA A 6 -9.15 -23.19 8.31
N LEU A 7 -9.26 -22.29 9.28
CA LEU A 7 -9.19 -20.85 9.05
C LEU A 7 -7.82 -20.42 8.50
N LYS A 8 -6.73 -20.94 9.07
CA LYS A 8 -5.37 -20.65 8.60
C LYS A 8 -5.13 -21.11 7.17
N ARG A 9 -5.66 -22.28 6.79
CA ARG A 9 -5.57 -22.79 5.41
C ARG A 9 -6.31 -21.88 4.43
N ARG A 10 -7.55 -21.48 4.76
CA ARG A 10 -8.32 -20.53 3.95
C ARG A 10 -7.60 -19.20 3.80
N ALA A 11 -7.09 -18.62 4.89
CA ALA A 11 -6.35 -17.37 4.84
C ALA A 11 -5.07 -17.47 3.97
N ALA A 12 -4.36 -18.60 4.03
CA ALA A 12 -3.19 -18.82 3.19
C ALA A 12 -3.55 -18.96 1.70
N GLU A 13 -4.64 -19.66 1.39
CA GLU A 13 -5.18 -19.79 0.04
C GLU A 13 -5.66 -18.44 -0.52
N GLU A 14 -6.35 -17.63 0.30
CA GLU A 14 -6.78 -16.27 -0.05
C GLU A 14 -5.59 -15.35 -0.33
N LEU A 15 -4.56 -15.35 0.53
CA LEU A 15 -3.35 -14.55 0.31
C LEU A 15 -2.62 -14.95 -0.97
N LYS A 16 -2.55 -16.26 -1.27
CA LYS A 16 -1.96 -16.74 -2.52
C LYS A 16 -2.71 -16.19 -3.73
N THR A 17 -4.04 -16.20 -3.70
CA THR A 17 -4.90 -15.66 -4.76
C THR A 17 -4.72 -14.15 -4.90
N ILE A 18 -4.69 -13.40 -3.79
CA ILE A 18 -4.47 -11.94 -3.82
C ILE A 18 -3.12 -11.61 -4.46
N LEU A 19 -2.06 -12.34 -4.10
CA LEU A 19 -0.73 -12.11 -4.66
C LEU A 19 -0.69 -12.43 -6.16
N GLN A 20 -1.38 -13.49 -6.59
CA GLN A 20 -1.47 -13.87 -7.99
C GLN A 20 -2.20 -12.80 -8.81
N ILE A 21 -3.35 -12.29 -8.31
CA ILE A 21 -4.10 -11.22 -8.96
C ILE A 21 -3.24 -9.97 -9.12
N TYR A 22 -2.51 -9.56 -8.06
CA TYR A 22 -1.63 -8.40 -8.12
C TYR A 22 -0.54 -8.55 -9.18
N HIS A 23 0.09 -9.73 -9.26
CA HIS A 23 1.14 -9.97 -10.23
C HIS A 23 0.61 -9.96 -11.67
N GLU A 24 -0.55 -10.58 -11.90
CA GLU A 24 -1.22 -10.60 -13.20
C GLU A 24 -1.61 -9.19 -13.64
N GLU A 25 -2.27 -8.43 -12.75
CA GLU A 25 -2.68 -7.05 -13.01
C GLU A 25 -1.46 -6.14 -13.29
N ALA A 26 -0.42 -6.21 -12.46
CA ALA A 26 0.80 -5.45 -12.64
C ALA A 26 1.55 -5.79 -13.94
N SER A 27 1.47 -7.05 -14.39
CA SER A 27 2.07 -7.49 -15.66
C SER A 27 1.25 -7.05 -16.87
N SER A 28 -0.07 -6.95 -16.71
CA SER A 28 -1.02 -6.50 -17.76
C SER A 28 -1.07 -4.98 -17.91
N ALA A 29 -0.68 -4.23 -16.87
CA ALA A 29 -0.66 -2.77 -16.92
C ALA A 29 0.32 -2.30 -18.00
N SER A 30 -0.18 -1.54 -18.99
CA SER A 30 0.68 -0.99 -20.03
C SER A 30 1.68 -0.02 -19.40
N ALA A 31 2.97 -0.26 -19.65
CA ALA A 31 4.05 0.62 -19.22
C ALA A 31 4.26 1.78 -20.21
N ASP A 32 3.18 2.27 -20.84
CA ASP A 32 3.30 3.38 -21.78
C ASP A 32 3.74 4.62 -21.00
N LEU A 33 4.99 5.03 -21.22
CA LEU A 33 5.65 6.11 -20.50
C LEU A 33 4.89 7.43 -20.68
N GLU A 34 4.27 7.63 -21.86
CA GLU A 34 3.45 8.79 -22.16
C GLU A 34 2.19 8.84 -21.28
N THR A 35 1.54 7.70 -21.09
CA THR A 35 0.37 7.58 -20.20
C THR A 35 0.79 7.69 -18.72
N ALA A 36 1.92 7.08 -18.34
CA ALA A 36 2.43 7.13 -16.97
C ALA A 36 2.84 8.55 -16.55
N GLY A 37 3.33 9.38 -17.49
CA GLY A 37 3.69 10.78 -17.25
C GLY A 37 2.51 11.69 -16.92
N GLN A 38 1.27 11.27 -17.24
CA GLN A 38 0.05 12.03 -16.94
C GLN A 38 -0.33 11.95 -15.45
N PHE A 39 0.15 10.93 -14.73
CA PHE A 39 -0.19 10.71 -13.33
C PHE A 39 0.96 11.12 -12.39
N PRO A 40 0.64 11.66 -11.20
CA PRO A 40 1.65 11.92 -10.18
C PRO A 40 2.35 10.63 -9.75
N THR A 41 3.68 10.69 -9.63
CA THR A 41 4.46 9.56 -9.09
C THR A 41 4.06 9.22 -7.65
N TYR A 42 4.23 7.96 -7.26
CA TYR A 42 4.01 7.51 -5.87
C TYR A 42 4.78 8.38 -4.84
N LYS A 43 6.01 8.79 -5.17
CA LYS A 43 6.84 9.64 -4.30
C LYS A 43 6.21 11.02 -4.06
N SER A 44 5.64 11.65 -5.10
CA SER A 44 5.01 12.96 -4.96
C SER A 44 3.72 12.86 -4.13
N VAL A 45 2.87 11.87 -4.42
CA VAL A 45 1.64 11.60 -3.66
C VAL A 45 1.94 11.37 -2.18
N LYS A 46 2.88 10.46 -1.88
CA LYS A 46 3.30 10.14 -0.50
C LYS A 46 3.82 11.37 0.24
N THR A 47 4.59 12.21 -0.43
CA THR A 47 5.13 13.45 0.15
C THR A 47 4.02 14.43 0.52
N VAL A 48 3.05 14.65 -0.38
CA VAL A 48 1.92 15.54 -0.12
C VAL A 48 1.06 15.04 1.03
N MET A 49 0.75 13.73 1.04
CA MET A 49 -0.03 13.12 2.12
C MET A 49 0.62 13.30 3.48
N TYR A 50 1.92 12.99 3.60
CA TYR A 50 2.60 13.07 4.88
C TYR A 50 2.78 14.52 5.35
N ARG A 51 3.05 15.46 4.43
CA ARG A 51 3.08 16.90 4.77
C ARG A 51 1.74 17.37 5.35
N ARG A 52 0.62 16.99 4.73
CA ARG A 52 -0.72 17.31 5.23
C ARG A 52 -0.96 16.70 6.62
N GLN A 53 -0.49 15.48 6.85
CA GLN A 53 -0.60 14.82 8.15
C GLN A 53 0.19 15.54 9.25
N VAL A 54 1.43 15.96 8.96
CA VAL A 54 2.26 16.73 9.90
C VAL A 54 1.66 18.09 10.22
N GLN A 55 1.04 18.76 9.24
CA GLN A 55 0.32 20.01 9.49
C GLN A 55 -0.91 19.80 10.39
N LYS A 56 -1.63 18.70 10.20
CA LYS A 56 -2.81 18.37 11.01
C LYS A 56 -2.44 17.95 12.44
N PHE A 57 -1.30 17.28 12.60
CA PHE A 57 -0.81 16.77 13.87
C PHE A 57 0.64 17.20 14.08
N PRO A 58 0.89 18.47 14.42
CA PRO A 58 2.23 18.94 14.71
C PRO A 58 2.80 18.13 15.88
N ARG A 59 4.07 17.75 15.76
CA ARG A 59 4.76 17.03 16.84
C ARG A 59 4.85 17.94 18.05
N LEU A 60 4.51 17.40 19.22
CA LEU A 60 4.68 18.13 20.47
C LEU A 60 6.17 18.44 20.67
N PRO A 61 6.51 19.64 21.20
CA PRO A 61 7.89 19.96 21.48
C PRO A 61 8.47 18.95 22.47
N PRO A 62 9.76 18.58 22.34
CA PRO A 62 10.42 17.76 23.34
C PRO A 62 10.34 18.50 24.67
N THR A 63 9.72 17.90 25.67
CA THR A 63 9.71 18.45 27.03
C THR A 63 11.16 18.48 27.51
N ARG A 64 11.76 19.66 27.51
CA ARG A 64 13.08 19.88 28.12
C ARG A 64 12.88 19.83 29.63
N GLN A 65 13.39 18.76 30.25
CA GLN A 65 13.72 18.75 31.67
C GLN A 65 15.06 19.45 31.88
#